data_AF-A0A4R1WGR5-F1
#
_entry.id   AF-A0A4R1WGR5-F1
#
_cell.length_a   1.000
_cell.length_b   1.000
_cell.length_c   1.000
_cell.angle_alpha   90.00
_cell.angle_beta   90.00
_cell.angle_gamma   90.00
#
_symmetry.space_group_name_H-M   'P 1'
#
loop_
_entity.id
_entity.type
_entity.pdbx_description
1 polymer ?
#
loop_
_entity_poly.entity_id
_entity_poly.type
_entity_poly.pdbx_seq_one_letter_code
_entity_poly.pdbx_strand_id
1 'polypeptide(L)'
;MITREATMLRVHVPVTQETLAAMLAGDGEAAERDPVLASILATIREDNQLGNFGFYKGVVEMGLGWESFVPGQDATPTVGESGKISLSPTVVVKVHAPCRADDPTFRQAVDRIMAIHPWETPVIEIAPLRLVCREIRR
;
A
#
# COMPACT_ATOMS: atom_id res chain seq x y z
N MET A 1 16.63 -25.18 0.29
CA MET A 1 16.05 -23.82 0.41
C MET A 1 15.94 -23.27 -1.00
N ILE A 2 14.73 -23.01 -1.47
CA ILE A 2 14.51 -22.42 -2.79
C ILE A 2 14.14 -20.95 -2.63
N THR A 3 14.50 -20.14 -3.63
CA THR A 3 14.06 -18.74 -3.68
C THR A 3 13.39 -18.48 -5.02
N ARG A 4 12.40 -17.59 -5.01
CA ARG A 4 11.65 -17.18 -6.20
C ARG A 4 11.73 -15.66 -6.35
N GLU A 5 11.82 -15.19 -7.59
CA GLU A 5 11.65 -13.77 -7.89
C GLU A 5 10.24 -13.33 -7.49
N ALA A 6 10.16 -12.11 -6.97
CA ALA A 6 8.93 -11.45 -6.61
C ALA A 6 9.13 -9.93 -6.70
N THR A 7 8.03 -9.20 -6.61
CA THR A 7 7.99 -7.75 -6.57
C THR A 7 7.34 -7.31 -5.27
N MET A 8 7.91 -6.32 -4.58
CA MET A 8 7.23 -5.61 -3.51
C MET A 8 6.63 -4.34 -4.08
N LEU A 9 5.38 -4.08 -3.73
CA LEU A 9 4.73 -2.78 -3.83
C LEU A 9 4.61 -2.21 -2.41
N ARG A 10 5.06 -0.96 -2.20
CA ARG A 10 4.78 -0.19 -0.98
C ARG A 10 3.99 1.06 -1.35
N VAL A 11 2.89 1.29 -0.67
CA VAL A 11 1.99 2.41 -0.89
C VAL A 11 1.87 3.17 0.43
N HIS A 12 2.11 4.47 0.40
CA HIS A 12 1.90 5.35 1.54
C HIS A 12 0.50 5.93 1.45
N VAL A 13 -0.42 5.45 2.28
CA VAL A 13 -1.85 5.82 2.20
C VAL A 13 -2.17 6.82 3.29
N PRO A 14 -2.50 8.08 2.96
CA PRO A 14 -2.96 9.04 3.96
C PRO A 14 -4.30 8.58 4.52
N VAL A 15 -4.46 8.67 5.84
CA VAL A 15 -5.69 8.32 6.56
C VAL A 15 -6.09 9.45 7.50
N THR A 16 -7.31 9.41 8.02
CA THR A 16 -7.71 10.39 9.05
C THR A 16 -6.99 10.13 10.39
N GLN A 17 -6.98 11.12 11.27
CA GLN A 17 -6.43 10.94 12.63
C GLN A 17 -7.23 9.90 13.42
N GLU A 18 -8.55 9.87 13.22
CA GLU A 18 -9.46 8.91 13.85
C GLU A 18 -9.13 7.47 13.42
N THR A 19 -8.89 7.25 12.13
CA THR A 19 -8.46 5.95 11.59
C THR A 19 -7.14 5.51 12.23
N LEU A 20 -6.12 6.38 12.22
CA LEU A 20 -4.81 6.04 12.80
C LEU A 20 -4.92 5.73 14.30
N ALA A 21 -5.67 6.54 15.05
CA ALA A 21 -5.88 6.34 16.48
C ALA A 21 -6.59 5.01 16.79
N ALA A 22 -7.63 4.67 16.01
CA ALA A 22 -8.34 3.41 16.17
C ALA A 22 -7.43 2.19 15.88
N MET A 23 -6.62 2.26 14.81
CA MET A 23 -5.66 1.19 14.50
C MET A 23 -4.59 1.04 15.58
N LEU A 24 -4.05 2.15 16.11
CA LEU A 24 -3.10 2.13 17.22
C LEU A 24 -3.71 1.57 18.52
N ALA A 25 -5.02 1.74 18.71
CA ALA A 25 -5.76 1.15 19.82
C ALA A 25 -6.06 -0.35 19.64
N GLY A 26 -5.66 -0.95 18.51
CA GLY A 26 -5.84 -2.37 18.21
C GLY A 26 -7.18 -2.71 17.53
N ASP A 27 -7.92 -1.73 17.04
CA ASP A 27 -9.12 -1.99 16.24
C ASP A 27 -8.73 -2.49 14.85
N GLY A 28 -8.84 -3.80 14.65
CA GLY A 28 -8.49 -4.47 13.40
C GLY A 28 -9.39 -4.14 12.22
N GLU A 29 -10.58 -3.55 12.45
CA GLU A 29 -11.53 -3.16 11.39
C GLU A 29 -11.40 -1.68 11.00
N ALA A 30 -10.61 -0.89 11.73
CA ALA A 30 -10.47 0.53 11.47
C ALA A 30 -10.02 0.86 10.03
N ALA A 31 -9.16 0.02 9.45
CA ALA A 31 -8.72 0.18 8.07
C ALA A 31 -9.86 0.06 7.04
N GLU A 32 -10.88 -0.76 7.32
CA GLU A 32 -12.02 -0.97 6.42
C GLU A 32 -13.03 0.19 6.48
N ARG A 33 -12.98 1.00 7.55
CA ARG A 33 -13.85 2.17 7.71
C ARG A 33 -13.29 3.43 7.04
N ASP A 34 -11.99 3.45 6.76
CA ASP A 34 -11.36 4.52 5.98
C ASP A 34 -11.57 4.27 4.48
N PRO A 35 -12.23 5.18 3.74
CA PRO A 35 -12.67 4.89 2.37
C PRO A 35 -11.51 4.69 1.38
N VAL A 36 -10.40 5.40 1.55
CA VAL A 36 -9.24 5.29 0.66
C VAL A 36 -8.49 3.99 0.97
N LEU A 37 -8.16 3.77 2.25
CA LEU A 37 -7.44 2.57 2.66
C LEU A 37 -8.25 1.30 2.35
N ALA A 38 -9.55 1.28 2.63
CA ALA A 38 -10.42 0.16 2.30
C ALA A 38 -10.45 -0.14 0.79
N SER A 39 -10.50 0.89 -0.06
CA SER A 39 -10.51 0.72 -1.52
C SER A 39 -9.18 0.15 -2.05
N ILE A 40 -8.05 0.58 -1.47
CA ILE A 40 -6.73 0.02 -1.80
C ILE A 40 -6.63 -1.44 -1.33
N LEU A 41 -7.08 -1.73 -0.11
CA LEU A 41 -7.11 -3.09 0.42
C LEU A 41 -8.02 -4.01 -0.40
N ALA A 42 -9.18 -3.53 -0.86
CA ALA A 42 -10.06 -4.25 -1.75
C ALA A 42 -9.35 -4.60 -3.07
N THR A 43 -8.66 -3.64 -3.69
CA THR A 43 -7.88 -3.85 -4.92
C THR A 43 -6.78 -4.91 -4.72
N ILE A 44 -6.10 -4.91 -3.57
CA ILE A 44 -5.09 -5.92 -3.22
C ILE A 44 -5.71 -7.33 -3.08
N ARG A 45 -6.97 -7.41 -2.62
CA ARG A 45 -7.68 -8.68 -2.37
C ARG A 45 -8.43 -9.24 -3.58
N GLU A 46 -8.49 -8.49 -4.69
CA GLU A 46 -9.04 -8.95 -5.97
C GLU A 46 -8.23 -10.12 -6.57
N ASP A 47 -8.72 -10.68 -7.68
CA ASP A 47 -8.01 -11.73 -8.41
C ASP A 47 -6.86 -11.16 -9.26
N ASN A 48 -5.70 -10.95 -8.61
CA ASN A 48 -4.47 -10.47 -9.25
C ASN A 48 -3.21 -11.05 -8.53
N GLN A 49 -2.03 -10.46 -8.79
CA GLN A 49 -0.76 -10.94 -8.20
C GLN A 49 -0.47 -10.39 -6.80
N LEU A 50 -1.11 -9.29 -6.38
CA LEU A 50 -0.84 -8.63 -5.11
C LEU A 50 -1.22 -9.57 -3.95
N GLY A 51 -0.23 -9.92 -3.13
CA GLY A 51 -0.45 -10.78 -1.96
C GLY A 51 -0.87 -12.20 -2.30
N ASN A 52 -0.69 -12.64 -3.54
CA ASN A 52 -1.08 -13.97 -3.99
C ASN A 52 0.04 -14.98 -3.70
N PHE A 53 -0.18 -15.87 -2.73
CA PHE A 53 0.73 -16.95 -2.36
C PHE A 53 0.09 -18.33 -2.52
N GLY A 54 -0.82 -18.46 -3.50
CA GLY A 54 -1.56 -19.68 -3.77
C GLY A 54 -2.74 -19.85 -2.83
N PHE A 55 -2.53 -20.50 -1.68
CA PHE A 55 -3.60 -20.72 -0.69
C PHE A 55 -4.02 -19.46 0.08
N TYR A 56 -3.18 -18.43 0.04
CA TYR A 56 -3.45 -17.13 0.65
C TYR A 56 -3.49 -16.09 -0.45
N LYS A 57 -4.52 -15.23 -0.42
CA LYS A 57 -4.69 -14.09 -1.32
C LYS A 57 -4.78 -12.80 -0.50
N GLY A 58 -4.40 -11.68 -1.09
CA GLY A 58 -4.45 -10.36 -0.46
C GLY A 58 -3.56 -10.24 0.79
N VAL A 59 -2.49 -11.04 0.89
CA VAL A 59 -1.54 -10.96 2.01
C VAL A 59 -0.82 -9.62 1.98
N VAL A 60 -0.95 -8.85 3.05
CA VAL A 60 -0.46 -7.48 3.14
C VAL A 60 0.02 -7.17 4.56
N GLU A 61 1.08 -6.37 4.67
CA GLU A 61 1.55 -5.79 5.91
C GLU A 61 1.13 -4.32 5.97
N MET A 62 0.67 -3.86 7.12
CA MET A 62 0.33 -2.45 7.36
C MET A 62 1.22 -1.90 8.48
N GLY A 63 2.00 -0.86 8.16
CA GLY A 63 2.73 -0.05 9.13
C GLY A 63 2.00 1.25 9.42
N LEU A 64 1.99 1.70 10.67
CA LEU A 64 1.32 2.94 11.09
C LEU A 64 2.36 4.04 11.34
N GLY A 65 2.08 5.26 10.88
CA GLY A 65 3.00 6.38 11.10
C GLY A 65 2.52 7.72 10.59
N TRP A 66 3.48 8.61 10.33
CA TRP A 66 3.27 9.95 9.82
C TRP A 66 4.19 10.22 8.63
N GLU A 67 3.66 10.95 7.65
CA GLU A 67 4.44 11.59 6.61
C GLU A 67 4.63 13.07 6.92
N SER A 68 5.87 13.54 6.84
CA SER A 68 6.24 14.94 7.04
C SER A 68 6.66 15.56 5.72
N PHE A 69 6.03 16.68 5.36
CA PHE A 69 6.29 17.36 4.10
C PHE A 69 6.06 18.87 4.21
N VAL A 70 6.57 19.60 3.23
CA VAL A 70 6.31 21.03 3.04
C VAL A 70 5.73 21.19 1.64
N PRO A 71 4.43 21.52 1.49
CA PRO A 71 3.85 21.74 0.18
C PRO A 71 4.53 22.91 -0.54
N GLY A 72 4.82 22.72 -1.83
CA GLY A 72 5.24 23.81 -2.71
C GLY A 72 4.07 24.74 -3.06
N GLN A 73 4.37 25.87 -3.72
CA GLN A 73 3.36 26.87 -4.10
C GLN A 73 2.34 26.33 -5.12
N ASP A 74 2.76 25.39 -5.96
CA ASP A 74 1.91 24.78 -6.99
C ASP A 74 1.25 23.46 -6.52
N ALA A 75 1.48 23.04 -5.27
CA ALA A 75 0.89 21.82 -4.74
C ALA A 75 -0.57 22.06 -4.35
N THR A 76 -1.45 21.09 -4.62
CA THR A 76 -2.85 21.13 -4.14
C THR A 76 -3.12 20.00 -3.14
N PRO A 77 -2.40 19.95 -1.99
CA PRO A 77 -2.52 18.83 -1.09
C PRO A 77 -3.87 18.85 -0.38
N THR A 78 -4.42 17.66 -0.11
CA THR A 78 -5.64 17.51 0.71
C THR A 78 -5.40 18.00 2.16
N VAL A 79 -4.15 18.04 2.61
CA VAL A 79 -3.73 18.49 3.95
C VAL A 79 -2.46 19.34 3.84
N GLY A 80 -2.43 20.46 4.55
CA GLY A 80 -1.25 21.31 4.68
C GLY A 80 -1.40 22.69 4.02
N GLU A 81 -0.46 23.58 4.33
CA GLU A 81 -0.38 24.93 3.75
C GLU A 81 0.96 25.11 3.04
N SER A 82 0.94 25.78 1.89
CA SER A 82 2.15 26.08 1.11
C SER A 82 3.23 26.74 1.98
N GLY A 83 4.44 26.18 1.94
CA GLY A 83 5.59 26.67 2.69
C GLY A 83 5.61 26.35 4.19
N LYS A 84 4.61 25.62 4.71
CA LYS A 84 4.58 25.19 6.12
C LYS A 84 4.78 23.68 6.26
N ILE A 85 5.49 23.28 7.32
CA ILE A 85 5.63 21.87 7.69
C ILE A 85 4.24 21.33 8.03
N SER A 86 3.90 20.22 7.41
CA SER A 86 2.65 19.50 7.59
C SER A 86 2.95 18.04 7.95
N LEU A 87 2.10 17.46 8.80
CA LEU A 87 2.15 16.04 9.16
C LEU A 87 0.83 15.39 8.73
N SER A 88 0.90 14.33 7.94
CA SER A 88 -0.25 13.51 7.58
C SER A 88 -0.17 12.17 8.33
N PRO A 89 -1.23 11.74 9.05
CA PRO A 89 -1.38 10.35 9.44
C PRO A 89 -1.35 9.46 8.19
N THR A 90 -0.55 8.40 8.23
CA THR A 90 -0.33 7.53 7.06
C THR A 90 -0.27 6.07 7.49
N VAL A 91 -0.90 5.20 6.69
CA VAL A 91 -0.73 3.75 6.72
C VAL A 91 0.16 3.33 5.56
N VAL A 92 1.30 2.73 5.88
CA VAL A 92 2.23 2.16 4.89
C VAL A 92 1.80 0.74 4.57
N VAL A 93 1.19 0.56 3.40
CA VAL A 93 0.70 -0.72 2.90
C VAL A 93 1.80 -1.38 2.09
N LYS A 94 2.29 -2.54 2.53
CA LYS A 94 3.35 -3.29 1.88
C LYS A 94 2.83 -4.65 1.45
N VAL A 95 2.90 -4.92 0.14
CA VAL A 95 2.42 -6.17 -0.46
C VAL A 95 3.49 -6.78 -1.35
N HIS A 96 3.60 -8.09 -1.28
CA HIS A 96 4.49 -8.88 -2.12
C HIS A 96 3.68 -9.58 -3.19
N ALA A 97 4.19 -9.64 -4.41
CA ALA A 97 3.57 -10.29 -5.56
C ALA A 97 4.54 -11.31 -6.18
N PRO A 98 4.12 -12.56 -6.47
CA PRO A 98 4.98 -13.61 -7.01
C PRO A 98 5.21 -13.45 -8.52
N CYS A 99 5.44 -12.22 -8.97
CA CYS A 99 5.60 -11.85 -10.37
C CYS A 99 6.71 -10.79 -10.52
N ARG A 100 7.04 -10.47 -11.76
CA ARG A 100 7.93 -9.36 -12.11
C ARG A 100 7.13 -8.06 -12.25
N ALA A 101 7.80 -6.90 -12.17
CA ALA A 101 7.16 -5.58 -12.26
C ALA A 101 6.56 -5.26 -13.65
N ASP A 102 6.93 -6.04 -14.68
CA ASP A 102 6.36 -5.96 -16.03
C ASP A 102 5.15 -6.86 -16.25
N ASP A 103 4.73 -7.65 -15.25
CA ASP A 103 3.51 -8.45 -15.31
C ASP A 103 2.28 -7.55 -15.56
N PRO A 104 1.48 -7.82 -16.61
CA PRO A 104 0.34 -6.98 -16.96
C PRO A 104 -0.73 -6.90 -15.86
N THR A 105 -0.98 -7.99 -15.14
CA THR A 105 -2.01 -8.04 -14.09
C THR A 105 -1.55 -7.30 -12.83
N PHE A 106 -0.25 -7.32 -12.52
CA PHE A 106 0.35 -6.48 -11.49
C PHE A 106 0.25 -5.00 -11.86
N ARG A 107 0.66 -4.61 -13.08
CA ARG A 107 0.60 -3.21 -13.54
C ARG A 107 -0.82 -2.66 -13.51
N GLN A 108 -1.79 -3.43 -14.00
CA GLN A 108 -3.19 -3.02 -13.97
C GLN A 108 -3.72 -2.81 -12.55
N ALA A 109 -3.26 -3.61 -11.57
CA ALA A 109 -3.62 -3.42 -10.17
C ALA A 109 -2.96 -2.17 -9.58
N VAL A 110 -1.69 -1.90 -9.92
CA VAL A 110 -0.99 -0.66 -9.52
C VAL A 110 -1.67 0.57 -10.12
N ASP A 111 -2.11 0.52 -11.38
CA ASP A 111 -2.85 1.62 -12.02
C ASP A 111 -4.18 1.90 -11.30
N ARG A 112 -4.88 0.86 -10.82
CA ARG A 112 -6.09 1.02 -9.99
C ARG A 112 -5.78 1.68 -8.65
N ILE A 113 -4.73 1.24 -7.96
CA ILE A 113 -4.28 1.85 -6.71
C ILE A 113 -3.92 3.32 -6.91
N MET A 114 -3.19 3.64 -7.99
CA MET A 114 -2.86 5.02 -8.37
C MET A 114 -4.12 5.87 -8.57
N ALA A 115 -5.15 5.33 -9.24
CA ALA A 115 -6.40 6.04 -9.48
C ALA A 115 -7.26 6.26 -8.22
N ILE A 116 -7.11 5.40 -7.21
CA ILE A 116 -7.79 5.54 -5.90
C ILE A 116 -7.08 6.57 -5.01
N HIS A 117 -5.76 6.70 -5.16
CA HIS A 117 -4.95 7.47 -4.24
C HIS A 117 -5.29 8.98 -4.29
N PRO A 118 -5.47 9.65 -3.13
CA PRO A 118 -5.96 11.03 -3.10
C PRO A 118 -4.91 12.09 -3.48
N TRP A 119 -3.61 11.76 -3.34
CA TRP A 119 -2.53 12.69 -3.71
C TRP A 119 -2.27 12.71 -5.21
N GLU A 120 -1.99 13.92 -5.72
CA GLU A 120 -1.55 14.15 -7.10
C GLU A 120 -0.28 13.37 -7.46
N THR A 121 0.64 13.23 -6.49
CA THR A 121 1.88 12.47 -6.62
C THR A 121 2.02 11.53 -5.43
N PRO A 122 1.44 10.31 -5.51
CA PRO A 122 1.54 9.34 -4.43
C PRO A 122 2.93 8.74 -4.34
N VAL A 123 3.37 8.46 -3.11
CA VAL A 123 4.61 7.73 -2.87
C VAL A 123 4.29 6.23 -2.97
N ILE A 124 4.57 5.67 -4.16
CA ILE A 124 4.40 4.25 -4.47
C ILE A 124 5.73 3.68 -4.91
N GLU A 125 6.29 2.76 -4.12
CA GLU A 125 7.55 2.10 -4.42
C GLU A 125 7.29 0.72 -5.05
N ILE A 126 8.04 0.40 -6.11
CA ILE A 126 8.10 -0.94 -6.70
C ILE A 126 9.56 -1.39 -6.64
N ALA A 127 9.83 -2.52 -5.98
CA ALA A 127 11.18 -3.07 -5.91
C ALA A 127 11.22 -4.57 -6.22
N PRO A 128 12.22 -5.04 -6.98
CA PRO A 128 12.46 -6.46 -7.16
C PRO A 128 13.03 -7.08 -5.89
N LEU A 129 12.68 -8.34 -5.61
CA LEU A 129 13.21 -9.09 -4.47
C LEU A 129 13.17 -10.60 -4.73
N ARG A 130 13.74 -11.35 -3.80
CA ARG A 130 13.65 -12.81 -3.78
C ARG A 130 13.01 -13.26 -2.47
N LEU A 131 11.95 -14.06 -2.56
CA LEU A 131 11.33 -14.68 -1.38
C LEU A 131 11.90 -16.07 -1.17
N VAL A 132 12.16 -16.40 0.10
CA VAL A 132 12.48 -17.77 0.49
C VAL A 132 11.19 -18.57 0.53
N CYS A 133 11.16 -19.70 -0.17
CA CYS A 133 10.00 -20.59 -0.20
C CYS A 133 10.38 -21.98 0.33
N ARG A 134 9.39 -22.67 0.90
CA ARG A 134 9.50 -24.11 1.20
C ARG A 134 9.34 -24.89 -0.10
N GLU A 135 10.10 -25.97 -0.27
CA GLU A 135 9.77 -26.98 -1.27
C GLU A 135 8.46 -27.63 -0.85
N ILE A 136 7.39 -27.39 -1.60
CA ILE A 136 6.15 -28.16 -1.44
C ILE A 136 6.29 -29.35 -2.38
N ARG A 137 6.73 -30.50 -1.85
CA ARG A 137 6.59 -31.78 -2.55
C ARG A 137 5.12 -32.14 -2.51
N ARG A 138 4.47 -32.17 -3.67
CA ARG A 138 3.15 -32.79 -3.84
C ARG A 138 3.32 -34.29 -3.96
#